data_AF-A0A5N6L150-F1
#
_entry.id   AF-A0A5N6L150-F1
#
_cell.length_a   1.000
_cell.length_b   1.000
_cell.length_c   1.000
_cell.angle_alpha   90.00
_cell.angle_beta   90.00
_cell.angle_gamma   90.00
#
_symmetry.space_group_name_H-M   'P 1'
#
loop_
_entity.id
_entity.type
_entity.pdbx_description
1 polymer ?
#
loop_
_entity_poly.entity_id
_entity_poly.type
_entity_poly.pdbx_seq_one_letter_code
_entity_poly.pdbx_strand_id
1 'polypeptide(L)'
;MPRPTNHALEAQKEQALQLYDSNVEIPEILHVLQRDGVTVTQRTLERYLKRWKEEAGLQGVLRRPAMNDGEVAAIQQLLPELVFDMFLKDQEILQELQQRGFNIRSTWKVAELRRAANIPRWKRLNDKDYNFWLVEKVQEALDDGFVERFGVVNLYTSLRLDGVIVPHQRLIQIMRDRDPAGVERRRRVVKGGSRRKYTVPGPNKVWSMDAHCKLEHFGFIVYGIMDAFSRYMIHCTVGPYHRSQRAVARIYAKECQGRGFIPSILPPHALEKQNKLPLSSALYMARLQPTRGSSLGGHS
;
A
#
# COMPACT_ATOMS: atom_id res chain seq x y z
N MET A 1 59.65 -27.95 9.97
CA MET A 1 58.93 -27.61 11.22
C MET A 1 58.56 -28.91 11.91
N PRO A 2 59.02 -29.19 13.14
CA PRO A 2 58.68 -30.44 13.83
C PRO A 2 57.17 -30.46 14.13
N ARG A 3 56.53 -31.61 13.90
CA ARG A 3 55.11 -31.83 14.28
C ARG A 3 55.00 -31.63 15.79
N PRO A 4 54.19 -30.69 16.31
CA PRO A 4 53.91 -30.65 17.73
C PRO A 4 53.27 -31.97 18.12
N THR A 5 53.92 -32.66 19.05
CA THR A 5 53.50 -33.94 19.60
C THR A 5 52.10 -33.78 20.18
N ASN A 6 51.21 -34.70 19.85
CA ASN A 6 49.82 -34.80 20.34
C ASN A 6 49.64 -34.50 21.84
N HIS A 7 50.69 -34.66 22.64
CA HIS A 7 50.78 -34.36 24.07
C HIS A 7 50.64 -32.87 24.42
N ALA A 8 51.09 -31.95 23.55
CA ALA A 8 51.01 -30.50 23.79
C ALA A 8 49.57 -29.97 23.62
N LEU A 9 48.82 -30.54 22.67
CA LEU A 9 47.39 -30.24 22.51
C LEU A 9 46.57 -30.79 23.68
N GLU A 10 46.92 -31.98 24.18
CA GLU A 10 46.28 -32.59 25.35
C GLU A 10 46.46 -31.75 26.63
N ALA A 11 47.62 -31.10 26.79
CA ALA A 11 47.88 -30.19 27.91
C ALA A 11 46.97 -28.94 27.89
N GLN A 12 46.49 -28.53 26.71
CA GLN A 12 45.58 -27.39 26.53
C GLN A 12 44.09 -27.81 26.42
N LYS A 13 43.76 -29.05 26.81
CA LYS A 13 42.40 -29.61 26.73
C LYS A 13 41.35 -28.71 27.39
N GLU A 14 41.60 -28.29 28.63
CA GLU A 14 40.63 -27.49 29.40
C GLU A 14 40.38 -26.11 28.76
N GLN A 15 41.45 -25.42 28.36
CA GLN A 15 41.36 -24.11 27.71
C GLN A 15 40.63 -24.21 26.36
N ALA A 16 40.97 -25.20 25.54
CA ALA A 16 40.33 -25.41 24.24
C ALA A 16 38.84 -25.75 24.39
N LEU A 17 38.46 -26.57 25.37
CA LEU A 17 37.05 -26.86 25.67
C LEU A 17 36.30 -25.64 26.19
N GLN A 18 36.91 -24.83 27.08
CA GLN A 18 36.29 -23.61 27.59
C GLN A 18 36.03 -22.59 26.47
N LEU A 19 37.00 -22.36 25.58
CA LEU A 19 36.83 -21.47 24.42
C LEU A 19 35.76 -21.99 23.46
N TYR A 20 35.77 -23.30 23.22
CA TYR A 20 34.76 -23.95 22.38
C TYR A 20 33.35 -23.85 22.97
N ASP A 21 33.20 -24.07 24.28
CA ASP A 21 31.93 -23.98 24.99
C ASP A 21 31.43 -22.52 25.10
N SER A 22 32.36 -21.56 25.10
CA SER A 22 32.09 -20.12 25.00
C SER A 22 31.74 -19.64 23.59
N ASN A 23 31.66 -20.56 22.61
CA ASN A 23 31.26 -20.30 21.22
C ASN A 23 32.21 -19.38 20.44
N VAL A 24 33.50 -19.51 20.74
CA VAL A 24 34.58 -18.96 19.92
C VAL A 24 34.72 -19.80 18.65
N GLU A 25 34.91 -19.16 17.50
CA GLU A 25 35.03 -19.86 16.22
C GLU A 25 36.34 -20.67 16.15
N ILE A 26 36.30 -21.84 15.49
CA ILE A 26 37.45 -22.78 15.44
C ILE A 26 38.76 -22.11 14.94
N PRO A 27 38.76 -21.24 13.91
CA PRO A 27 39.95 -20.51 13.49
C PRO A 27 40.56 -19.61 14.59
N GLU A 28 39.71 -19.06 15.46
CA GLU A 28 40.12 -18.16 16.54
C GLU A 28 40.70 -18.96 17.71
N ILE A 29 40.14 -20.14 18.00
CA ILE A 29 40.72 -21.11 18.95
C ILE A 29 42.11 -21.56 18.47
N LEU A 30 42.27 -21.84 17.17
CA LEU A 30 43.58 -22.18 16.59
C LEU A 30 44.60 -21.05 16.77
N HIS A 31 44.17 -19.80 16.67
CA HIS A 31 45.04 -18.64 16.88
C HIS A 31 45.52 -18.54 18.33
N VAL A 32 44.62 -18.78 19.30
CA VAL A 32 44.98 -18.83 20.73
C VAL A 32 45.95 -19.96 21.02
N LEU A 33 45.67 -21.17 20.51
CA LEU A 33 46.57 -22.32 20.67
C LEU A 33 47.95 -22.08 20.04
N GLN A 34 47.99 -21.42 18.87
CA GLN A 34 49.23 -21.06 18.20
C GLN A 34 50.06 -20.07 19.03
N ARG A 35 49.41 -19.09 19.66
CA ARG A 35 50.06 -18.15 20.58
C ARG A 35 50.67 -18.87 21.79
N ASP A 36 49.98 -19.88 22.28
CA ASP A 36 50.39 -20.67 23.44
C ASP A 36 51.36 -21.83 23.05
N GLY A 37 51.93 -21.78 21.83
CA GLY A 37 52.99 -22.68 21.36
C GLY A 37 52.51 -23.98 20.71
N VAL A 38 51.20 -24.16 20.52
CA VAL A 38 50.59 -25.38 19.96
C VAL A 38 50.05 -25.11 18.55
N THR A 39 50.78 -25.55 17.52
CA THR A 39 50.34 -25.39 16.12
C THR A 39 49.68 -26.66 15.59
N VAL A 40 48.36 -26.67 15.48
CA VAL A 40 47.60 -27.83 14.96
C VAL A 40 46.71 -27.43 13.79
N THR A 41 46.31 -28.41 12.97
CA THR A 41 45.36 -28.15 11.89
C THR A 41 43.93 -28.09 12.44
N GLN A 42 43.03 -27.37 11.75
CA GLN A 42 41.60 -27.35 12.07
C GLN A 42 41.02 -28.75 12.23
N ARG A 43 41.32 -29.65 11.28
CA ARG A 43 40.85 -31.05 11.31
C ARG A 43 41.37 -31.81 12.52
N THR A 44 42.57 -31.49 13.00
CA THR A 44 43.13 -32.09 14.22
C THR A 44 42.37 -31.57 15.44
N LEU A 45 42.19 -30.25 15.57
CA LEU A 45 41.46 -29.65 16.68
C LEU A 45 40.02 -30.17 16.77
N GLU A 46 39.30 -30.22 15.65
CA GLU A 46 37.94 -30.79 15.58
C GLU A 46 37.88 -32.25 16.05
N ARG A 47 38.86 -33.07 15.64
CA ARG A 47 38.95 -34.47 16.08
C ARG A 47 39.17 -34.58 17.59
N TYR A 48 40.01 -33.72 18.17
CA TYR A 48 40.30 -33.73 19.59
C TYR A 48 39.14 -33.20 20.43
N LEU A 49 38.52 -32.09 20.01
CA LEU A 49 37.31 -31.57 20.67
C LEU A 49 36.19 -32.62 20.69
N LYS A 50 36.00 -33.35 19.58
CA LYS A 50 35.02 -34.43 19.51
C LYS A 50 35.35 -35.54 20.50
N ARG A 51 36.60 -36.01 20.49
CA ARG A 51 37.08 -37.07 21.39
C ARG A 51 36.95 -36.66 22.86
N TRP A 52 37.33 -35.44 23.22
CA TRP A 52 37.26 -34.96 24.60
C TRP A 52 35.83 -34.82 25.11
N LYS A 53 34.87 -34.45 24.25
CA LYS A 53 33.44 -34.47 24.58
C LYS A 53 32.93 -35.90 24.77
N GLU A 54 33.35 -36.84 23.91
CA GLU A 54 33.00 -38.26 24.05
C GLU A 54 33.56 -38.87 25.35
N GLU A 55 34.79 -38.54 25.73
CA GLU A 55 35.40 -38.92 27.03
C GLU A 55 34.62 -38.37 28.23
N ALA A 56 34.01 -37.19 28.09
CA ALA A 56 33.14 -36.58 29.10
C ALA A 56 31.70 -37.16 29.10
N GLY A 57 31.44 -38.23 28.34
CA GLY A 57 30.12 -38.87 28.24
C GLY A 57 29.13 -38.12 27.33
N LEU A 58 29.56 -37.08 26.63
CA LEU A 58 28.76 -36.32 25.68
C LEU A 58 28.92 -36.94 24.29
N GLN A 59 28.06 -37.91 23.94
CA GLN A 59 28.14 -38.61 22.65
C GLN A 59 27.98 -37.65 21.47
N GLY A 60 28.97 -37.60 20.57
CA GLY A 60 28.83 -37.12 19.19
C GLY A 60 28.53 -35.62 18.98
N VAL A 61 28.60 -34.81 20.03
CA VAL A 61 28.05 -33.45 20.01
C VAL A 61 29.18 -32.40 20.01
N LEU A 62 29.72 -32.11 18.83
CA LEU A 62 30.33 -30.81 18.49
C LEU A 62 29.24 -29.77 18.15
N ARG A 63 28.12 -29.80 18.86
CA ARG A 63 26.96 -28.96 18.60
C ARG A 63 26.44 -28.46 19.94
N ARG A 64 26.22 -27.15 20.12
CA ARG A 64 25.32 -26.71 21.20
C ARG A 64 24.02 -27.54 21.16
N PRO A 65 23.46 -27.93 22.32
CA PRO A 65 22.23 -28.72 22.40
C PRO A 65 21.11 -28.08 21.56
N ALA A 66 20.19 -28.92 21.06
CA ALA A 66 19.03 -28.42 20.33
C ALA A 66 18.29 -27.38 21.20
N MET A 67 17.76 -26.35 20.54
CA MET A 67 17.00 -25.29 21.19
C MET A 67 15.89 -25.91 22.05
N ASN A 68 15.80 -25.53 23.32
CA ASN A 68 14.77 -26.07 24.21
C ASN A 68 13.40 -25.43 23.90
N ASP A 69 12.30 -26.06 24.32
CA ASP A 69 10.95 -25.57 24.02
C ASP A 69 10.69 -24.16 24.59
N GLY A 70 11.37 -23.79 25.68
CA GLY A 70 11.32 -22.44 26.26
C GLY A 70 12.01 -21.38 25.41
N GLU A 71 13.15 -21.70 24.81
CA GLU A 71 13.88 -20.85 23.86
C GLU A 71 13.08 -20.67 22.58
N VAL A 72 12.43 -21.73 22.08
CA VAL A 72 11.53 -21.65 20.93
C VAL A 72 10.39 -20.68 21.22
N ALA A 73 9.72 -20.82 22.37
CA ALA A 73 8.64 -19.93 22.77
C ALA A 73 9.11 -18.47 22.95
N ALA A 74 10.27 -18.27 23.56
CA ALA A 74 10.86 -16.94 23.75
C ALA A 74 11.17 -16.26 22.41
N ILE A 75 11.76 -16.99 21.45
CA ILE A 75 12.00 -16.46 20.11
C ILE A 75 10.68 -16.12 19.42
N GLN A 76 9.66 -16.99 19.51
CA GLN A 76 8.36 -16.74 18.91
C GLN A 76 7.66 -15.48 19.47
N GLN A 77 7.87 -15.16 20.75
CA GLN A 77 7.36 -13.92 21.35
C GLN A 77 8.09 -12.67 20.84
N LEU A 78 9.37 -12.78 20.48
CA LEU A 78 10.17 -11.67 19.96
C LEU A 78 9.95 -11.43 18.45
N LEU A 79 9.60 -12.47 17.70
CA LEU A 79 9.47 -12.39 16.23
C LEU A 79 8.52 -11.28 15.73
N PRO A 80 7.36 -11.00 16.37
CA PRO A 80 6.51 -9.89 15.96
C PRO A 80 7.22 -8.53 15.98
N GLU A 81 7.92 -8.19 17.06
CA GLU A 81 8.67 -6.94 17.20
C GLU A 81 9.78 -6.86 16.14
N LEU A 82 10.57 -7.92 16.00
CA LEU A 82 11.68 -7.98 15.05
C LEU A 82 11.22 -7.85 13.59
N VAL A 83 10.04 -8.37 13.26
CA VAL A 83 9.49 -8.38 11.90
C VAL A 83 8.67 -7.12 11.59
N PHE A 84 7.81 -6.68 12.49
CA PHE A 84 6.81 -5.64 12.23
C PHE A 84 7.20 -4.26 12.75
N ASP A 85 7.98 -4.18 13.84
CA ASP A 85 8.38 -2.89 14.42
C ASP A 85 9.78 -2.49 13.93
N MET A 86 10.71 -3.45 13.90
CA MET A 86 12.09 -3.23 13.46
C MET A 86 12.30 -3.50 11.96
N PHE A 87 11.33 -4.11 11.28
CA PHE A 87 11.37 -4.44 9.84
C PHE A 87 12.60 -5.24 9.39
N LEU A 88 13.22 -6.01 10.28
CA LEU A 88 14.46 -6.76 10.00
C LEU A 88 14.18 -7.89 9.00
N LYS A 89 15.14 -8.22 8.13
CA LYS A 89 15.14 -9.40 7.24
C LYS A 89 15.50 -10.67 8.00
N ASP A 90 15.20 -11.85 7.46
CA ASP A 90 15.48 -13.13 8.15
C ASP A 90 16.97 -13.32 8.50
N GLN A 91 17.88 -12.66 7.78
CA GLN A 91 19.32 -12.61 8.08
C GLN A 91 19.66 -11.65 9.22
N GLU A 92 19.02 -10.49 9.29
CA GLU A 92 19.19 -9.50 10.37
C GLU A 92 18.55 -10.00 11.67
N ILE A 93 17.40 -10.68 11.57
CA ILE A 93 16.76 -11.38 12.70
C ILE A 93 17.68 -12.47 13.25
N LEU A 94 18.35 -13.24 12.38
CA LEU A 94 19.32 -14.24 12.82
C LEU A 94 20.44 -13.59 13.66
N GLN A 95 21.00 -12.49 13.17
CA GLN A 95 22.06 -11.75 13.88
C GLN A 95 21.57 -11.20 15.21
N GLU A 96 20.38 -10.59 15.24
CA GLU A 96 19.78 -10.01 16.44
C GLU A 96 19.48 -11.07 17.50
N LEU A 97 18.94 -12.22 17.11
CA LEU A 97 18.71 -13.34 18.02
C LEU A 97 20.02 -13.93 18.54
N GLN A 98 21.07 -13.99 17.71
CA GLN A 98 22.41 -14.42 18.15
C GLN A 98 23.02 -13.44 19.15
N GLN A 99 22.87 -12.12 18.93
CA GLN A 99 23.31 -11.08 19.86
C GLN A 99 22.58 -11.15 21.20
N ARG A 100 21.29 -11.51 21.19
CA ARG A 100 20.48 -11.75 22.39
C ARG A 100 20.78 -13.10 23.08
N GLY A 101 21.74 -13.88 22.56
CA GLY A 101 22.22 -15.11 23.16
C GLY A 101 21.49 -16.40 22.75
N PHE A 102 20.53 -16.33 21.81
CA PHE A 102 19.82 -17.52 21.36
C PHE A 102 20.69 -18.42 20.47
N ASN A 103 20.58 -19.74 20.67
CA ASN A 103 21.30 -20.75 19.88
C ASN A 103 20.60 -21.03 18.53
N ILE A 104 20.56 -20.03 17.65
CA ILE A 104 19.99 -20.15 16.30
C ILE A 104 21.08 -19.99 15.24
N ARG A 105 21.18 -20.97 14.33
CA ARG A 105 22.31 -21.08 13.39
C ARG A 105 22.00 -20.72 11.95
N SER A 106 20.72 -20.77 11.56
CA SER A 106 20.34 -20.60 10.17
C SER A 106 19.14 -19.70 10.03
N THR A 107 19.15 -18.93 8.94
CA THR A 107 18.00 -18.15 8.48
C THR A 107 16.81 -19.04 8.17
N TRP A 108 17.05 -20.31 7.78
CA TRP A 108 16.00 -21.31 7.62
C TRP A 108 15.26 -21.59 8.94
N LYS A 109 15.99 -21.73 10.06
CA LYS A 109 15.37 -21.97 11.37
C LYS A 109 14.55 -20.76 11.81
N VAL A 110 15.03 -19.54 11.56
CA VAL A 110 14.25 -18.30 11.75
C VAL A 110 12.96 -18.37 10.94
N ALA A 111 13.05 -18.72 9.64
CA ALA A 111 11.89 -18.82 8.77
C ALA A 111 10.92 -19.95 9.17
N GLU A 112 11.42 -21.05 9.73
CA GLU A 112 10.62 -22.14 10.28
C GLU A 112 9.85 -21.67 11.52
N LEU A 113 10.54 -21.10 12.51
CA LEU A 113 9.94 -20.59 13.74
C LEU A 113 8.90 -19.51 13.47
N ARG A 114 9.21 -18.63 12.51
CA ARG A 114 8.32 -17.59 12.01
C ARG A 114 7.05 -18.17 11.36
N ARG A 115 7.19 -19.22 10.55
CA ARG A 115 6.04 -19.94 9.95
C ARG A 115 5.20 -20.65 11.01
N ALA A 116 5.84 -21.29 11.98
CA ALA A 116 5.15 -21.93 13.10
C ALA A 116 4.36 -20.93 13.95
N ALA A 117 4.85 -19.67 14.05
CA ALA A 117 4.15 -18.56 14.71
C ALA A 117 3.12 -17.84 13.81
N ASN A 118 2.81 -18.34 12.61
CA ASN A 118 1.92 -17.70 11.64
C ASN A 118 2.33 -16.27 11.23
N ILE A 119 3.62 -15.98 11.18
CA ILE A 119 4.15 -14.68 10.75
C ILE A 119 4.60 -14.80 9.29
N PRO A 120 3.79 -14.45 8.27
CA PRO A 120 4.22 -14.57 6.89
C PRO A 120 5.32 -13.54 6.55
N ARG A 121 6.19 -13.89 5.61
CA ARG A 121 6.98 -12.91 4.87
C ARG A 121 6.29 -12.64 3.56
N TRP A 122 6.24 -11.38 3.18
CA TRP A 122 5.89 -10.99 1.83
C TRP A 122 6.89 -11.63 0.86
N LYS A 123 6.47 -12.70 0.16
CA LYS A 123 7.25 -13.22 -0.95
C LYS A 123 7.26 -12.13 -2.02
N ARG A 124 8.45 -11.64 -2.41
CA ARG A 124 8.58 -11.13 -3.78
C ARG A 124 8.35 -12.35 -4.66
N LEU A 125 7.18 -12.42 -5.29
CA LEU A 125 6.94 -13.37 -6.37
C LEU A 125 8.11 -13.20 -7.36
N ASN A 126 8.69 -14.31 -7.81
CA ASN A 126 9.69 -14.27 -8.88
C ASN A 126 9.06 -13.51 -10.05
N ASP A 127 9.79 -12.64 -10.77
CA ASP A 127 9.16 -11.72 -11.74
C ASP A 127 8.28 -12.45 -12.76
N LYS A 128 8.60 -13.72 -13.09
CA LYS A 128 7.78 -14.58 -13.94
C LYS A 128 6.48 -15.04 -13.26
N ASP A 129 6.55 -15.56 -12.04
CA ASP A 129 5.38 -16.03 -11.28
C ASP A 129 4.44 -14.87 -10.93
N TYR A 130 5.01 -13.71 -10.61
CA TYR A 130 4.27 -12.47 -10.40
C TYR A 130 3.50 -12.05 -11.65
N ASN A 131 4.18 -12.05 -12.79
CA ASN A 131 3.58 -11.68 -14.05
C ASN A 131 2.50 -12.67 -14.48
N PHE A 132 2.73 -13.97 -14.29
CA PHE A 132 1.74 -15.00 -14.57
C PHE A 132 0.48 -14.80 -13.71
N TRP A 133 0.65 -14.67 -12.40
CA TRP A 133 -0.44 -14.44 -11.45
C TRP A 133 -1.22 -13.15 -11.77
N LEU A 134 -0.52 -12.05 -12.07
CA LEU A 134 -1.17 -10.77 -12.38
C LEU A 134 -1.96 -10.83 -13.68
N VAL A 135 -1.43 -11.55 -14.68
CA VAL A 135 -2.12 -11.77 -15.95
C VAL A 135 -3.38 -12.61 -15.75
N GLU A 136 -3.30 -13.67 -14.95
CA GLU A 136 -4.45 -14.50 -14.58
C GLU A 136 -5.53 -13.69 -13.87
N LYS A 137 -5.15 -12.88 -12.87
CA LYS A 137 -6.10 -12.01 -12.15
C LYS A 137 -6.77 -10.96 -13.05
N VAL A 138 -6.04 -10.40 -14.01
CA VAL A 138 -6.64 -9.50 -15.00
C VAL A 138 -7.60 -10.24 -15.92
N GLN A 139 -7.28 -11.48 -16.30
CA GLN A 139 -8.16 -12.32 -17.12
C GLN A 139 -9.48 -12.63 -16.39
N GLU A 140 -9.40 -13.07 -15.14
CA GLU A 140 -10.58 -13.29 -14.27
C GLU A 140 -11.46 -12.03 -14.19
N ALA A 141 -10.86 -10.86 -13.97
CA ALA A 141 -11.58 -9.59 -13.92
C ALA A 141 -12.20 -9.16 -15.27
N LEU A 142 -11.65 -9.64 -16.40
CA LEU A 142 -12.23 -9.46 -17.72
C LEU A 142 -13.40 -10.43 -17.95
N ASP A 143 -13.22 -11.69 -17.57
CA ASP A 143 -14.21 -12.77 -17.73
C ASP A 143 -15.46 -12.50 -16.88
N ASP A 144 -15.29 -12.00 -15.66
CA ASP A 144 -16.39 -11.58 -14.78
C ASP A 144 -17.04 -10.25 -15.19
N GLY A 145 -16.52 -9.61 -16.24
CA GLY A 145 -16.96 -8.30 -16.74
C GLY A 145 -16.69 -7.14 -15.76
N PHE A 146 -15.87 -7.34 -14.73
CA PHE A 146 -15.56 -6.30 -13.74
C PHE A 146 -14.91 -5.09 -14.40
N VAL A 147 -13.94 -5.32 -15.29
CA VAL A 147 -13.22 -4.24 -15.99
C VAL A 147 -14.12 -3.49 -16.98
N GLU A 148 -15.09 -4.16 -17.59
CA GLU A 148 -16.06 -3.53 -18.47
C GLU A 148 -16.99 -2.57 -17.70
N ARG A 149 -17.43 -2.99 -16.50
CA ARG A 149 -18.32 -2.18 -15.64
C ARG A 149 -17.58 -1.03 -14.93
N PHE A 150 -16.42 -1.30 -14.35
CA PHE A 150 -15.77 -0.39 -13.41
C PHE A 150 -14.43 0.18 -13.91
N GLY A 151 -13.81 -0.44 -14.90
CA GLY A 151 -12.54 0.02 -15.47
C GLY A 151 -11.29 -0.35 -14.64
N VAL A 152 -10.12 -0.07 -15.23
CA VAL A 152 -8.82 -0.53 -14.72
C VAL A 152 -8.39 0.15 -13.41
N VAL A 153 -8.82 1.39 -13.17
CA VAL A 153 -8.52 2.12 -11.93
C VAL A 153 -9.25 1.50 -10.73
N ASN A 154 -10.48 1.03 -10.94
CA ASN A 154 -11.21 0.33 -9.89
C ASN A 154 -10.65 -1.07 -9.66
N LEU A 155 -10.18 -1.77 -10.71
CA LEU A 155 -9.46 -3.04 -10.53
C LEU A 155 -8.18 -2.81 -9.71
N TYR A 156 -7.41 -1.78 -10.03
CA TYR A 156 -6.23 -1.38 -9.24
C TYR A 156 -6.56 -1.12 -7.77
N THR A 157 -7.67 -0.41 -7.53
CA THR A 157 -8.12 -0.06 -6.18
C THR A 157 -8.58 -1.30 -5.41
N SER A 158 -9.34 -2.20 -6.05
CA SER A 158 -9.75 -3.47 -5.46
C SER A 158 -8.55 -4.31 -5.05
N LEU A 159 -7.58 -4.49 -5.96
CA LEU A 159 -6.36 -5.23 -5.66
C LEU A 159 -5.60 -4.63 -4.46
N ARG A 160 -5.53 -3.29 -4.36
CA ARG A 160 -4.93 -2.64 -3.19
C ARG A 160 -5.71 -2.89 -1.89
N LEU A 161 -7.03 -2.87 -1.94
CA LEU A 161 -7.88 -3.15 -0.77
C LEU A 161 -7.72 -4.60 -0.31
N ASP A 162 -7.50 -5.52 -1.24
CA ASP A 162 -7.20 -6.94 -0.98
C ASP A 162 -5.75 -7.15 -0.50
N GLY A 163 -4.99 -6.07 -0.26
CA GLY A 163 -3.60 -6.13 0.21
C GLY A 163 -2.57 -6.41 -0.90
N VAL A 164 -2.98 -6.43 -2.17
CA VAL A 164 -2.08 -6.65 -3.30
C VAL A 164 -1.55 -5.31 -3.82
N ILE A 165 -0.23 -5.13 -3.71
CA ILE A 165 0.47 -3.98 -4.28
C ILE A 165 0.99 -4.35 -5.67
N VAL A 166 0.33 -3.80 -6.69
CA VAL A 166 0.70 -3.94 -8.10
C VAL A 166 1.23 -2.61 -8.66
N PRO A 167 2.24 -2.59 -9.55
CA PRO A 167 2.58 -1.39 -10.31
C PRO A 167 1.46 -1.05 -11.29
N HIS A 168 0.92 0.18 -11.17
CA HIS A 168 -0.22 0.64 -11.97
C HIS A 168 0.05 0.56 -13.48
N GLN A 169 1.26 0.93 -13.93
CA GLN A 169 1.65 0.83 -15.33
C GLN A 169 1.62 -0.62 -15.85
N ARG A 170 2.06 -1.58 -15.03
CA ARG A 170 2.08 -2.99 -15.42
C ARG A 170 0.67 -3.54 -15.60
N LEU A 171 -0.24 -3.20 -14.69
CA LEU A 171 -1.65 -3.56 -14.79
C LEU A 171 -2.29 -3.00 -16.08
N ILE A 172 -2.01 -1.74 -16.41
CA ILE A 172 -2.50 -1.11 -17.65
C ILE A 172 -1.95 -1.82 -18.89
N GLN A 173 -0.66 -2.17 -18.89
CA GLN A 173 -0.02 -2.87 -20.01
C GLN A 173 -0.73 -4.20 -20.28
N ILE A 174 -0.88 -5.03 -19.24
CA ILE A 174 -1.53 -6.33 -19.33
C ILE A 174 -2.97 -6.18 -19.82
N MET A 175 -3.70 -5.17 -19.31
CA MET A 175 -5.08 -4.90 -19.73
C MET A 175 -5.17 -4.49 -21.21
N ARG A 176 -4.21 -3.70 -21.72
CA ARG A 176 -4.13 -3.35 -23.15
C ARG A 176 -3.82 -4.56 -24.03
N ASP A 177 -2.96 -5.46 -23.55
CA ASP A 177 -2.57 -6.65 -24.27
C ASP A 177 -3.72 -7.69 -24.31
N ARG A 178 -4.50 -7.81 -23.23
CA ARG A 178 -5.59 -8.79 -23.09
C ARG A 178 -6.94 -8.31 -23.64
N ASP A 179 -7.25 -7.03 -23.53
CA ASP A 179 -8.52 -6.44 -24.01
C ASP A 179 -8.27 -5.19 -24.89
N PRO A 180 -7.62 -5.34 -26.05
CA PRO A 180 -7.41 -4.21 -26.96
C PRO A 180 -8.74 -3.63 -27.48
N ALA A 181 -9.75 -4.49 -27.68
CA ALA A 181 -11.05 -4.08 -28.19
C ALA A 181 -11.84 -3.23 -27.18
N GLY A 182 -11.89 -3.62 -25.89
CA GLY A 182 -12.57 -2.86 -24.85
C GLY A 182 -11.81 -1.59 -24.45
N VAL A 183 -10.48 -1.55 -24.60
CA VAL A 183 -9.71 -0.30 -24.51
C VAL A 183 -10.11 0.67 -25.61
N GLU A 184 -10.15 0.21 -26.87
CA GLU A 184 -10.52 1.07 -28.00
C GLU A 184 -11.98 1.52 -27.92
N ARG A 185 -12.90 0.64 -27.48
CA ARG A 185 -14.30 0.98 -27.20
C ARG A 185 -14.41 2.14 -26.21
N ARG A 186 -13.74 2.04 -25.06
CA ARG A 186 -13.71 3.10 -24.04
C ARG A 186 -13.07 4.38 -24.55
N ARG A 187 -11.99 4.27 -25.34
CA ARG A 187 -11.34 5.43 -25.98
C ARG A 187 -12.28 6.14 -26.94
N ARG A 188 -13.07 5.40 -27.71
CA ARG A 188 -14.08 5.94 -28.64
C ARG A 188 -15.24 6.59 -27.90
N VAL A 189 -15.69 6.05 -26.77
CA VAL A 189 -16.71 6.73 -25.92
C VAL A 189 -16.18 8.08 -25.42
N VAL A 190 -14.94 8.13 -24.93
CA VAL A 190 -14.32 9.38 -24.46
C VAL A 190 -14.08 10.37 -25.60
N LYS A 191 -13.69 9.91 -26.79
CA LYS A 191 -13.48 10.76 -27.97
C LYS A 191 -14.78 11.18 -28.67
N GLY A 192 -15.81 10.33 -28.64
CA GLY A 192 -17.11 10.56 -29.27
C GLY A 192 -17.95 11.59 -28.51
N GLY A 193 -17.72 11.71 -27.19
CA GLY A 193 -18.13 12.86 -26.42
C GLY A 193 -17.19 14.04 -26.66
N SER A 194 -17.25 14.68 -27.84
CA SER A 194 -16.70 16.03 -27.98
C SER A 194 -17.25 16.86 -26.82
N ARG A 195 -16.38 17.25 -25.87
CA ARG A 195 -16.76 18.20 -24.81
C ARG A 195 -17.32 19.39 -25.56
N ARG A 196 -18.65 19.56 -25.53
CA ARG A 196 -19.31 20.71 -26.16
C ARG A 196 -18.56 21.94 -25.64
N LYS A 197 -17.98 22.74 -26.55
CA LYS A 197 -17.35 24.01 -26.17
C LYS A 197 -18.44 24.80 -25.44
N TYR A 198 -18.33 24.90 -24.13
CA TYR A 198 -19.31 25.59 -23.30
C TYR A 198 -19.05 27.09 -23.40
N THR A 199 -19.46 27.67 -24.52
CA THR A 199 -19.30 29.10 -24.78
C THR A 199 -20.47 29.84 -24.15
N VAL A 200 -20.16 30.77 -23.24
CA VAL A 200 -21.14 31.64 -22.58
C VAL A 200 -21.04 33.03 -23.22
N PRO A 201 -22.15 33.69 -23.58
CA PRO A 201 -22.12 34.94 -24.36
C PRO A 201 -21.63 36.17 -23.58
N GLY A 202 -21.39 36.07 -22.26
CA GLY A 202 -20.86 37.16 -21.45
C GLY A 202 -21.04 36.94 -19.94
N PRO A 203 -20.49 37.85 -19.10
CA PRO A 203 -20.63 37.80 -17.65
C PRO A 203 -22.10 37.80 -17.22
N ASN A 204 -22.42 37.07 -16.15
CA ASN A 204 -23.76 36.99 -15.55
C ASN A 204 -24.86 36.49 -16.49
N LYS A 205 -24.50 35.94 -17.66
CA LYS A 205 -25.47 35.33 -18.57
C LYS A 205 -25.87 33.93 -18.11
N VAL A 206 -24.95 33.19 -17.51
CA VAL A 206 -25.18 31.86 -16.93
C VAL A 206 -24.42 31.75 -15.61
N TRP A 207 -25.12 31.37 -14.54
CA TRP A 207 -24.46 30.94 -13.30
C TRP A 207 -24.47 29.42 -13.21
N SER A 208 -23.30 28.83 -13.07
CA SER A 208 -23.13 27.39 -12.84
C SER A 208 -23.13 27.12 -11.34
N MET A 209 -23.92 26.16 -10.90
CA MET A 209 -23.94 25.71 -9.51
C MET A 209 -23.58 24.23 -9.43
N ASP A 210 -22.68 23.88 -8.50
CA ASP A 210 -22.31 22.50 -8.23
C ASP A 210 -22.20 22.20 -6.73
N ALA A 211 -22.30 20.93 -6.38
CA ALA A 211 -22.20 20.42 -5.03
C ALA A 211 -20.98 19.50 -4.90
N HIS A 212 -20.04 19.87 -4.04
CA HIS A 212 -18.84 19.12 -3.75
C HIS A 212 -19.07 18.15 -2.58
N CYS A 213 -19.30 16.88 -2.92
CA CYS A 213 -19.70 15.82 -1.97
C CYS A 213 -18.54 15.05 -1.32
N LYS A 214 -17.27 15.43 -1.48
CA LYS A 214 -16.17 14.65 -0.85
C LYS A 214 -16.23 14.62 0.68
N LEU A 215 -16.95 15.57 1.28
CA LEU A 215 -17.13 15.71 2.72
C LEU A 215 -18.48 15.17 3.20
N GLU A 216 -19.24 14.52 2.32
CA GLU A 216 -20.56 13.96 2.63
C GLU A 216 -20.47 12.92 3.76
N HIS A 217 -19.38 12.15 3.82
CA HIS A 217 -19.08 11.22 4.92
C HIS A 217 -18.94 11.92 6.29
N PHE A 218 -18.51 13.18 6.32
CA PHE A 218 -18.40 13.99 7.54
C PHE A 218 -19.69 14.77 7.84
N GLY A 219 -20.76 14.52 7.09
CA GLY A 219 -22.09 15.07 7.37
C GLY A 219 -22.41 16.39 6.67
N PHE A 220 -21.57 16.88 5.76
CA PHE A 220 -21.82 18.15 5.08
C PHE A 220 -21.35 18.19 3.62
N ILE A 221 -22.00 19.04 2.83
CA ILE A 221 -21.75 19.23 1.40
C ILE A 221 -21.47 20.70 1.15
N VAL A 222 -20.44 20.99 0.36
CA VAL A 222 -20.10 22.37 -0.04
C VAL A 222 -20.77 22.68 -1.36
N TYR A 223 -21.57 23.74 -1.40
CA TYR A 223 -22.25 24.23 -2.59
C TYR A 223 -21.57 25.50 -3.09
N GLY A 224 -21.24 25.54 -4.38
CA GLY A 224 -20.64 26.71 -5.01
C GLY A 224 -21.47 27.19 -6.20
N ILE A 225 -21.66 28.49 -6.31
CA ILE A 225 -22.21 29.18 -7.49
C ILE A 225 -21.10 30.01 -8.11
N MET A 226 -20.88 29.85 -9.40
CA MET A 226 -19.89 30.60 -10.17
C MET A 226 -20.49 31.18 -11.45
N ASP A 227 -20.00 32.35 -11.85
CA ASP A 227 -20.29 32.88 -13.18
C ASP A 227 -19.59 32.02 -14.24
N ALA A 228 -20.34 31.50 -15.20
CA ALA A 228 -19.80 30.56 -16.16
C ALA A 228 -18.95 31.25 -17.25
N PHE A 229 -19.04 32.58 -17.39
CA PHE A 229 -18.15 33.33 -18.29
C PHE A 229 -16.83 33.68 -17.59
N SER A 230 -16.89 34.48 -16.52
CA SER A 230 -15.70 35.00 -15.83
C SER A 230 -15.03 34.02 -14.87
N ARG A 231 -15.71 32.91 -14.52
CA ARG A 231 -15.31 31.98 -13.44
C ARG A 231 -15.23 32.62 -12.06
N TYR A 232 -15.82 33.80 -11.90
CA TYR A 232 -15.95 34.48 -10.61
C TYR A 232 -16.85 33.68 -9.65
N MET A 233 -16.43 33.53 -8.40
CA MET A 233 -17.20 32.85 -7.36
C MET A 233 -18.27 33.78 -6.79
N ILE A 234 -19.53 33.45 -7.06
CA ILE A 234 -20.69 34.27 -6.68
C ILE A 234 -21.12 33.94 -5.25
N HIS A 235 -21.10 32.66 -4.90
CA HIS A 235 -21.52 32.21 -3.57
C HIS A 235 -20.89 30.86 -3.23
N CYS A 236 -20.58 30.65 -1.96
CA CYS A 236 -20.14 29.36 -1.42
C CYS A 236 -20.81 29.16 -0.05
N THR A 237 -21.50 28.03 0.13
CA THR A 237 -22.17 27.69 1.40
C THR A 237 -22.07 26.21 1.68
N VAL A 238 -22.17 25.86 2.96
CA VAL A 238 -22.26 24.48 3.42
C VAL A 238 -23.72 24.11 3.62
N GLY A 239 -24.10 22.88 3.28
CA GLY A 239 -25.41 22.31 3.59
C GLY A 239 -25.32 20.87 4.13
N PRO A 240 -26.46 20.28 4.49
CA PRO A 240 -26.51 19.00 5.21
C PRO A 240 -26.05 17.81 4.36
N TYR A 241 -25.82 16.67 5.03
CA TYR A 241 -25.20 15.43 4.55
C TYR A 241 -25.79 14.75 3.30
N HIS A 242 -26.84 15.27 2.66
CA HIS A 242 -27.44 14.64 1.48
C HIS A 242 -27.64 15.64 0.35
N ARG A 243 -27.13 15.32 -0.84
CA ARG A 243 -27.30 16.16 -2.02
C ARG A 243 -28.76 16.16 -2.47
N SER A 244 -29.52 17.16 -2.04
CA SER A 244 -30.89 17.38 -2.51
C SER A 244 -30.94 18.40 -3.65
N GLN A 245 -31.65 18.07 -4.75
CA GLN A 245 -31.94 19.04 -5.81
C GLN A 245 -32.73 20.25 -5.27
N ARG A 246 -33.54 20.05 -4.20
CA ARG A 246 -34.24 21.14 -3.53
C ARG A 246 -33.29 22.09 -2.79
N ALA A 247 -32.23 21.55 -2.18
CA ALA A 247 -31.21 22.37 -1.52
C ALA A 247 -30.46 23.23 -2.55
N VAL A 248 -30.06 22.63 -3.67
CA VAL A 248 -29.44 23.35 -4.79
C VAL A 248 -30.34 24.48 -5.30
N ALA A 249 -31.62 24.19 -5.59
CA ALA A 249 -32.56 25.19 -6.08
C ALA A 249 -32.82 26.33 -5.06
N ARG A 250 -32.92 26.01 -3.77
CA ARG A 250 -33.12 27.01 -2.71
C ARG A 250 -31.94 27.95 -2.58
N ILE A 251 -30.72 27.42 -2.55
CA ILE A 251 -29.50 28.23 -2.45
C ILE A 251 -29.40 29.13 -3.68
N TYR A 252 -29.58 28.58 -4.88
CA TYR A 252 -29.56 29.37 -6.11
C TYR A 252 -30.61 30.50 -6.12
N ALA A 253 -31.84 30.21 -5.69
CA ALA A 253 -32.92 31.21 -5.64
C ALA A 253 -32.66 32.29 -4.58
N LYS A 254 -32.16 31.90 -3.40
CA LYS A 254 -31.80 32.82 -2.32
C LYS A 254 -30.72 33.80 -2.78
N GLU A 255 -29.72 33.31 -3.51
CA GLU A 255 -28.65 34.15 -4.05
C GLU A 255 -29.14 35.10 -5.14
N CYS A 256 -30.04 34.63 -6.01
CA CYS A 256 -30.68 35.51 -7.01
C CYS A 256 -31.49 36.64 -6.34
N GLN A 257 -32.27 36.30 -5.30
CA GLN A 257 -33.06 37.26 -4.53
C GLN A 257 -32.17 38.26 -3.79
N GLY A 258 -31.17 37.79 -3.05
CA GLY A 258 -30.29 38.65 -2.26
C GLY A 258 -29.49 39.63 -3.12
N ARG A 259 -29.21 39.28 -4.38
CA ARG A 259 -28.51 40.14 -5.33
C ARG A 259 -29.46 40.96 -6.23
N GLY A 260 -30.76 40.73 -6.17
CA GLY A 260 -31.74 41.35 -7.08
C GLY A 260 -31.49 41.01 -8.56
N PHE A 261 -30.86 39.87 -8.86
CA PHE A 261 -30.40 39.53 -10.20
C PHE A 261 -30.67 38.06 -10.54
N ILE A 262 -31.21 37.80 -11.73
CA ILE A 262 -31.39 36.44 -12.28
C ILE A 262 -30.62 36.32 -13.60
N PRO A 263 -29.74 35.31 -13.75
CA PRO A 263 -29.08 35.03 -15.01
C PRO A 263 -30.07 34.79 -16.15
N SER A 264 -29.80 35.39 -17.31
CA SER A 264 -30.69 35.34 -18.47
C SER A 264 -30.81 33.94 -19.11
N ILE A 265 -29.84 33.05 -18.86
CA ILE A 265 -29.82 31.69 -19.38
C ILE A 265 -29.68 30.72 -18.20
N LEU A 266 -30.67 29.85 -18.03
CA LEU A 266 -30.62 28.76 -17.05
C LEU A 266 -29.71 27.63 -17.58
N PRO A 267 -28.81 27.07 -16.75
CA PRO A 267 -27.98 25.96 -17.19
C PRO A 267 -28.82 24.74 -17.59
N PRO A 268 -28.39 23.93 -18.59
CA PRO A 268 -29.14 22.78 -19.08
C PRO A 268 -29.49 21.74 -18.00
N HIS A 269 -28.69 21.60 -16.93
CA HIS A 269 -29.02 20.71 -15.81
C HIS A 269 -30.24 21.16 -14.98
N ALA A 270 -30.64 22.44 -15.06
CA ALA A 270 -31.88 22.94 -14.50
C ALA A 270 -33.12 22.57 -15.36
N LEU A 271 -32.92 22.13 -16.61
CA LEU A 271 -33.99 21.78 -17.56
C LEU A 271 -34.04 20.27 -17.88
N GLU A 272 -32.90 19.56 -17.88
CA GLU A 272 -32.83 18.12 -18.19
C GLU A 272 -33.51 17.22 -17.15
N LYS A 273 -33.82 17.74 -15.96
CA LYS A 273 -34.61 17.03 -14.93
C LYS A 273 -36.05 17.53 -14.85
N GLN A 274 -36.64 17.99 -15.95
CA GLN A 274 -38.06 18.38 -16.00
C GLN A 274 -39.02 17.25 -15.59
N ASN A 275 -38.60 15.99 -15.59
CA ASN A 275 -39.41 14.90 -15.02
C ASN A 275 -39.28 14.73 -13.49
N LYS A 276 -38.41 15.47 -12.80
CA LYS A 276 -38.23 15.39 -11.32
C LYS A 276 -37.79 16.69 -10.62
N LEU A 277 -37.92 17.87 -11.23
CA LEU A 277 -37.92 19.11 -10.46
C LEU A 277 -39.32 19.29 -9.86
N PRO A 278 -39.48 19.34 -8.53
CA PRO A 278 -40.78 19.62 -7.95
C PRO A 278 -41.20 20.99 -8.48
N LEU A 279 -42.33 21.04 -9.19
CA LEU A 279 -43.05 22.21 -9.72
C LEU A 279 -42.83 23.50 -8.90
N SER A 280 -42.65 23.37 -7.59
CA SER A 280 -42.21 24.40 -6.64
C SER A 280 -41.07 25.33 -7.08
N SER A 281 -39.98 24.89 -7.72
CA SER A 281 -38.84 25.80 -7.98
C SER A 281 -39.03 26.65 -9.23
N ALA A 282 -39.67 26.12 -10.28
CA ALA A 282 -40.08 26.89 -11.45
C ALA A 282 -41.23 27.86 -11.10
N LEU A 283 -42.20 27.42 -10.29
CA LEU A 283 -43.26 28.27 -9.73
C LEU A 283 -42.71 29.34 -8.77
N TYR A 284 -41.69 29.02 -7.97
CA TYR A 284 -41.02 29.97 -7.07
C TYR A 284 -40.27 31.03 -7.87
N MET A 285 -39.55 30.64 -8.93
CA MET A 285 -38.90 31.59 -9.84
C MET A 285 -39.91 32.44 -10.64
N ALA A 286 -41.06 31.86 -11.03
CA ALA A 286 -42.13 32.58 -11.74
C ALA A 286 -42.88 33.60 -10.87
N ARG A 287 -42.93 33.39 -9.54
CA ARG A 287 -43.59 34.30 -8.58
C ARG A 287 -42.79 35.56 -8.25
N LEU A 288 -41.49 35.60 -8.56
CA LEU A 288 -40.59 36.60 -7.97
C LEU A 288 -40.52 37.96 -8.68
N GLN A 289 -41.26 38.18 -9.79
CA GLN A 289 -41.25 39.41 -10.60
C GLN A 289 -39.94 40.26 -10.56
N PRO A 290 -38.73 39.73 -10.82
CA PRO A 290 -37.57 40.59 -10.95
C PRO A 290 -37.35 40.93 -12.43
N THR A 291 -36.88 42.15 -12.68
CA THR A 291 -36.60 42.65 -14.03
C THR A 291 -35.64 41.71 -14.76
N ARG A 292 -36.11 41.11 -15.87
CA ARG A 292 -35.22 40.41 -16.81
C ARG A 292 -34.17 41.40 -17.28
N GLY A 293 -32.89 41.06 -17.14
CA GLY A 293 -31.79 41.93 -17.53
C GLY A 293 -31.94 42.40 -18.98
N SER A 294 -32.28 43.68 -19.16
CA SER A 294 -32.25 44.36 -20.43
C SER A 294 -30.80 44.52 -20.88
N SER A 295 -30.57 44.34 -22.19
CA SER A 295 -29.32 44.74 -22.82
C SER A 295 -29.14 46.25 -22.64
N LEU A 296 -28.11 46.66 -21.91
CA LEU A 296 -27.60 48.02 -22.03
C LEU A 296 -27.04 48.16 -23.45
N GLY A 297 -27.86 48.74 -24.34
CA GLY A 297 -27.45 49.18 -25.66
C GLY A 297 -26.55 50.40 -25.50
N GLY A 298 -25.39 50.35 -26.14
CA GLY A 298 -24.63 51.55 -26.44
C GLY A 298 -25.33 52.31 -27.55
N HIS A 299 -25.57 53.58 -27.33
CA HIS A 299 -25.56 54.58 -28.38
C HIS A 299 -24.86 55.82 -27.85
N SER A 300 -24.05 56.37 -28.74
CA SER A 300 -23.13 57.49 -28.65
C SER A 300 -23.72 58.76 -28.04
#